data_AF-A0A1T1ZXJ5-F1
#
_entry.id   AF-A0A1T1ZXJ5-F1
#
_cell.length_a   1.000
_cell.length_b   1.000
_cell.length_c   1.000
_cell.angle_alpha   90.00
_cell.angle_beta   90.00
_cell.angle_gamma   90.00
#
_symmetry.space_group_name_H-M   'P 1'
#
loop_
_entity.id
_entity.type
_entity.pdbx_description
1 polymer ?
#
loop_
_entity_poly.entity_id
_entity_poly.type
_entity_poly.pdbx_seq_one_letter_code
_entity_poly.pdbx_strand_id
1 'polypeptide(L)'
;MAEIRIQDGASHRLDVIYRYTRDRWGEDQAANYITGLFAAFDKIAAHGVASKPIPAEFGVDGFFFRYEHHFVYWRYLSNGDIGIVTILHERMHQSDRFRDDFGSA
;
A
#
# COMPACT_ATOMS: atom_id res chain seq x y z
N MET A 1 16.65 -12.03 -2.99
CA MET A 1 16.16 -10.70 -2.58
C MET A 1 14.75 -10.89 -2.05
N ALA A 2 14.25 -10.03 -1.16
CA ALA A 2 12.86 -10.15 -0.69
C ALA A 2 11.92 -9.85 -1.87
N GLU A 3 10.97 -10.75 -2.13
CA GLU A 3 9.99 -10.54 -3.20
C GLU A 3 8.83 -9.67 -2.71
N ILE A 4 8.21 -8.91 -3.61
CA ILE A 4 7.00 -8.13 -3.30
C ILE A 4 5.77 -9.04 -3.45
N ARG A 5 4.94 -9.10 -2.42
CA ARG A 5 3.67 -9.85 -2.38
C ARG A 5 2.49 -8.89 -2.15
N ILE A 6 1.66 -8.70 -3.16
CA ILE A 6 0.41 -7.93 -3.02
C ILE A 6 -0.61 -8.80 -2.29
N GLN A 7 -1.06 -8.37 -1.11
CA GLN A 7 -2.11 -9.04 -0.35
C GLN A 7 -3.49 -8.68 -0.91
N ASP A 8 -4.50 -9.50 -0.60
CA ASP A 8 -5.87 -9.32 -1.11
C ASP A 8 -6.45 -7.93 -0.81
N GLY A 9 -6.19 -7.41 0.40
CA GLY A 9 -6.59 -6.05 0.79
C GLY A 9 -6.02 -4.98 -0.14
N ALA A 10 -4.71 -5.04 -0.44
CA ALA A 10 -4.05 -4.14 -1.37
C ALA A 10 -4.54 -4.33 -2.81
N SER A 11 -4.76 -5.57 -3.26
CA SER A 11 -5.28 -5.86 -4.60
C SER A 11 -6.64 -5.19 -4.83
N HIS A 12 -7.57 -5.33 -3.90
CA HIS A 12 -8.86 -4.66 -4.00
C HIS A 12 -8.72 -3.13 -4.01
N ARG A 13 -7.81 -2.57 -3.21
CA ARG A 13 -7.57 -1.11 -3.19
C ARG A 13 -7.00 -0.61 -4.51
N LEU A 14 -6.08 -1.35 -5.15
CA LEU A 14 -5.54 -1.00 -6.46
C LEU A 14 -6.65 -0.90 -7.52
N ASP A 15 -7.59 -1.85 -7.53
CA ASP A 15 -8.75 -1.80 -8.42
C ASP A 15 -9.63 -0.56 -8.20
N VAL A 16 -9.89 -0.22 -6.94
CA VAL A 16 -10.67 0.97 -6.58
C VAL A 16 -9.95 2.24 -7.02
N ILE A 17 -8.63 2.33 -6.77
CA ILE A 17 -7.80 3.47 -7.17
C ILE A 17 -7.79 3.62 -8.69
N TYR A 18 -7.61 2.52 -9.43
CA TYR A 18 -7.61 2.55 -10.89
C TYR A 18 -8.94 3.04 -11.44
N ARG A 19 -10.06 2.42 -11.02
CA ARG A 19 -11.41 2.80 -11.49
C ARG A 19 -11.72 4.26 -11.19
N TYR A 20 -11.48 4.70 -9.94
CA TYR A 20 -11.71 6.08 -9.53
C TYR A 20 -10.88 7.08 -10.34
N THR A 21 -9.60 6.76 -10.56
CA THR A 21 -8.68 7.63 -11.31
C THR A 21 -9.10 7.71 -12.77
N ARG A 22 -9.43 6.56 -13.37
CA ARG A 22 -9.89 6.46 -14.76
C ARG A 22 -11.17 7.25 -14.98
N ASP A 23 -12.16 7.08 -14.11
CA ASP A 23 -13.47 7.70 -14.28
C ASP A 23 -13.41 9.24 -14.15
N ARG A 24 -12.35 9.78 -13.53
CA ARG A 24 -12.17 11.24 -13.32
C ARG A 24 -11.20 11.90 -14.27
N TRP A 25 -10.13 11.21 -14.65
CA TRP A 25 -9.00 11.79 -15.37
C TRP A 25 -8.58 10.99 -16.62
N GLY A 26 -9.26 9.88 -16.91
CA GLY A 26 -8.99 9.05 -18.08
C GLY A 26 -8.03 7.88 -17.79
N GLU A 27 -7.98 6.96 -18.75
CA GLU A 27 -7.24 5.70 -18.67
C GLU A 27 -5.74 5.90 -18.53
N ASP A 28 -5.15 6.83 -19.29
CA ASP A 28 -3.72 7.11 -19.23
C ASP A 28 -3.28 7.54 -17.83
N GLN A 29 -4.08 8.40 -17.16
CA GLN A 29 -3.78 8.84 -15.81
C GLN A 29 -3.85 7.68 -14.82
N ALA A 30 -4.84 6.80 -14.97
CA ALA A 30 -4.99 5.63 -14.10
C ALA A 30 -3.84 4.63 -14.28
N ALA A 31 -3.45 4.35 -15.52
CA ALA A 31 -2.34 3.47 -15.84
C ALA A 31 -1.01 4.01 -15.31
N ASN A 32 -0.75 5.31 -15.50
CA ASN A 32 0.46 5.97 -14.99
C ASN A 32 0.52 5.92 -13.45
N TYR A 33 -0.60 6.16 -12.78
CA TYR A 33 -0.67 6.14 -11.32
C TYR A 33 -0.40 4.74 -10.74
N ILE A 34 -1.02 3.71 -11.31
CA ILE A 34 -0.79 2.32 -10.88
C ILE A 34 0.64 1.89 -11.17
N THR A 35 1.17 2.20 -12.35
CA THR A 35 2.56 1.87 -12.70
C THR A 35 3.55 2.52 -11.73
N GLY A 36 3.32 3.78 -11.35
CA GLY A 36 4.14 4.48 -10.37
C GLY A 36 4.05 3.90 -8.96
N LEU A 37 2.89 3.38 -8.54
CA LEU A 37 2.74 2.63 -7.29
C LEU A 37 3.61 1.36 -7.29
N PHE A 38 3.54 0.55 -8.35
CA PHE A 38 4.35 -0.67 -8.46
C PHE A 38 5.85 -0.35 -8.44
N ALA A 39 6.28 0.67 -9.18
CA ALA A 39 7.67 1.14 -9.15
C ALA A 39 8.10 1.65 -7.76
N ALA A 40 7.17 2.14 -6.94
CA ALA A 40 7.45 2.50 -5.55
C ALA A 40 7.55 1.27 -4.64
N PHE A 41 6.80 0.20 -4.90
CA PHE A 41 6.91 -1.06 -4.14
C PHE A 41 8.27 -1.71 -4.34
N ASP A 42 8.79 -1.74 -5.56
CA ASP A 42 10.11 -2.32 -5.86
C ASP A 42 11.24 -1.60 -5.11
N LYS A 43 11.06 -0.30 -4.84
CA LYS A 43 12.03 0.49 -4.07
C LYS A 43 12.06 0.15 -2.59
N ILE A 44 11.07 -0.57 -2.05
CA ILE A 44 11.06 -0.98 -0.63
C ILE A 44 12.25 -1.90 -0.36
N ALA A 45 12.43 -2.94 -1.19
CA ALA A 45 13.52 -3.91 -1.03
C ALA A 45 14.91 -3.28 -1.18
N ALA A 46 15.00 -2.21 -1.98
CA ALA A 46 16.24 -1.45 -2.19
C ALA A 46 16.46 -0.32 -1.15
N HIS A 47 15.61 -0.22 -0.13
CA HIS A 47 15.59 0.91 0.83
C HIS A 47 15.49 2.30 0.16
N GLY A 48 14.91 2.35 -1.05
CA GLY A 48 14.74 3.57 -1.84
C GLY A 48 13.49 4.39 -1.51
N VAL A 49 12.68 3.93 -0.55
CA VAL A 49 11.54 4.68 0.00
C VAL A 49 11.71 4.92 1.50
N ALA A 50 11.52 6.17 1.93
CA ALA A 50 11.55 6.56 3.33
C ALA A 50 10.27 6.10 4.05
N SER A 51 10.27 4.85 4.51
CA SER A 51 9.17 4.27 5.27
C SER A 51 9.24 4.65 6.75
N LYS A 52 8.07 4.84 7.36
CA LYS A 52 7.91 5.09 8.79
C LYS A 52 7.27 3.86 9.46
N PRO A 53 7.65 3.52 10.70
CA PRO A 53 6.98 2.46 11.43
C PRO A 53 5.52 2.86 11.69
N ILE A 54 4.63 1.87 11.67
CA ILE A 54 3.26 2.03 12.13
C ILE A 54 3.31 2.24 13.66
N PRO A 55 2.60 3.26 14.21
CA PRO A 55 2.59 3.47 15.65
C PRO A 55 2.09 2.25 16.43
N ALA A 56 2.79 1.92 17.52
CA ALA A 56 2.49 0.72 18.32
C ALA A 56 1.07 0.70 18.91
N GLU A 57 0.43 1.86 19.08
CA GLU A 57 -0.96 1.99 19.55
C GLU A 57 -1.97 1.26 18.65
N PHE A 58 -1.64 1.05 17.38
CA PHE A 58 -2.50 0.30 16.45
C PHE A 58 -2.41 -1.22 16.64
N GLY A 59 -1.43 -1.71 17.40
CA GLY A 59 -1.27 -3.13 17.72
C GLY A 59 -0.88 -4.02 16.54
N VAL A 60 -0.27 -3.44 15.49
CA VAL A 60 0.22 -4.20 14.33
C VAL A 60 1.66 -3.80 14.02
N ASP A 61 2.46 -4.78 13.60
CA ASP A 61 3.80 -4.55 13.12
C ASP A 61 3.80 -4.25 11.61
N GLY A 62 4.53 -3.21 11.23
CA GLY A 62 4.70 -2.86 9.84
C GLY A 62 5.18 -1.44 9.66
N PHE A 63 5.20 -1.03 8.40
CA PHE A 63 5.67 0.25 7.96
C PHE A 63 4.68 0.84 6.96
N PHE A 64 4.80 2.15 6.76
CA PHE A 64 4.07 2.83 5.73
C PHE A 64 4.91 3.94 5.09
N PHE A 65 4.59 4.27 3.85
CA PHE A 65 5.12 5.45 3.19
C PHE A 65 4.02 6.13 2.37
N ARG A 66 4.22 7.40 2.04
CA ARG A 66 3.31 8.18 1.21
C ARG A 66 3.73 8.08 -0.25
N TYR A 67 2.78 7.73 -1.11
CA TYR A 67 2.88 7.87 -2.56
C TYR A 67 1.78 8.82 -3.04
N GLU A 68 2.16 10.04 -3.37
CA GLU A 68 1.23 11.11 -3.77
C GLU A 68 0.06 11.31 -2.78
N HIS A 69 -1.16 10.92 -3.14
CA HIS A 69 -2.37 11.02 -2.30
C HIS A 69 -2.69 9.76 -1.50
N HIS A 70 -1.88 8.71 -1.61
CA HIS A 70 -2.10 7.43 -0.93
C HIS A 70 -0.98 7.10 0.06
N PHE A 71 -1.32 6.39 1.11
CA PHE A 71 -0.40 5.73 2.02
C PHE A 71 -0.38 4.24 1.71
N VAL A 72 0.82 3.73 1.46
CA VAL A 72 1.08 2.31 1.20
C VAL A 72 1.54 1.70 2.51
N TYR A 73 0.82 0.67 2.98
CA TYR A 73 1.15 -0.07 4.19
C TYR A 73 1.74 -1.43 3.83
N TRP A 74 2.86 -1.76 4.45
CA TRP A 74 3.60 -2.98 4.16
C TRP A 74 4.26 -3.57 5.40
N ARG A 75 4.59 -4.85 5.35
CA ARG A 75 5.34 -5.55 6.43
C ARG A 75 6.24 -6.63 5.84
N TYR A 76 7.21 -7.09 6.63
CA TYR A 76 7.89 -8.34 6.32
C TYR A 76 6.96 -9.52 6.64
N LEU A 77 6.93 -10.49 5.74
CA LEU A 77 6.24 -11.76 5.91
C LEU A 77 7.16 -12.76 6.62
N SER A 78 6.59 -13.86 7.12
CA SER A 78 7.35 -14.88 7.86
C SER A 78 8.49 -15.53 7.04
N ASN A 79 8.37 -15.53 5.71
CA ASN A 79 9.39 -16.02 4.79
C ASN A 79 10.44 -14.96 4.41
N GLY A 80 10.35 -13.74 4.95
CA GLY A 80 11.24 -12.62 4.65
C GLY A 80 10.84 -11.78 3.42
N ASP A 81 9.75 -12.13 2.73
CA ASP A 81 9.20 -11.32 1.63
C ASP A 81 8.55 -10.03 2.17
N ILE A 82 8.32 -9.06 1.28
CA ILE A 82 7.62 -7.82 1.60
C ILE A 82 6.16 -7.97 1.19
N GLY A 83 5.25 -7.92 2.16
CA GLY A 83 3.81 -7.91 1.92
C GLY A 83 3.27 -6.49 1.82
N ILE A 84 2.68 -6.11 0.69
CA ILE A 84 1.87 -4.89 0.58
C ILE A 84 0.46 -5.22 1.09
N VAL A 85 0.12 -4.72 2.27
CA VAL A 85 -1.07 -5.13 3.02
C VAL A 85 -2.31 -4.38 2.52
N THR A 86 -2.23 -3.06 2.45
CA THR A 86 -3.33 -2.19 2.01
C THR A 86 -2.80 -0.85 1.51
N ILE A 87 -3.64 -0.13 0.78
CA ILE A 87 -3.34 1.20 0.25
C ILE A 87 -4.54 2.09 0.60
N LEU A 88 -4.30 3.14 1.39
CA LEU A 88 -5.35 4.03 1.87
C LEU A 88 -5.16 5.44 1.33
N HIS A 89 -6.24 6.08 0.91
CA HIS A 89 -6.20 7.49 0.52
C HIS A 89 -5.94 8.37 1.75
N GLU A 90 -5.23 9.49 1.62
CA GLU A 90 -4.89 10.41 2.72
C GLU A 90 -6.11 11.00 3.45
N ARG A 91 -7.30 10.89 2.85
CA ARG A 91 -8.57 11.40 3.36
C ARG A 91 -9.43 10.31 4.00
N MET A 92 -9.02 9.04 3.93
CA MET A 92 -9.68 7.98 4.68
C MET A 92 -9.26 8.08 6.15
N HIS A 93 -10.25 8.15 7.05
CA HIS A 93 -10.00 8.07 8.49
C HIS A 93 -9.29 6.75 8.80
N GLN A 94 -8.07 6.85 9.34
CA GLN A 94 -7.11 5.74 9.45
C GLN A 94 -7.48 4.72 10.53
N SER A 95 -8.41 5.02 11.45
CA SER A 95 -8.64 4.21 12.66
C SER A 95 -9.53 2.98 12.45
N ASP A 96 -10.65 3.09 11.72
CA ASP A 96 -11.63 1.99 11.69
C ASP A 96 -11.28 0.89 10.69
N ARG A 97 -10.68 1.24 9.53
CA ARG A 97 -10.44 0.29 8.43
C ARG A 97 -9.09 -0.41 8.50
N PHE A 98 -8.19 0.13 9.31
CA PHE A 98 -6.82 -0.36 9.46
C PHE A 98 -6.77 -1.71 10.20
N ARG A 99 -7.65 -1.94 11.18
CA ARG A 99 -7.69 -3.22 11.91
C ARG A 99 -8.18 -4.38 11.05
N ASP A 100 -9.19 -4.16 10.21
CA ASP A 100 -9.78 -5.19 9.35
C ASP A 100 -8.79 -5.71 8.29
N ASP A 101 -8.07 -4.77 7.63
CA ASP A 101 -7.10 -5.10 6.58
C ASP A 101 -5.84 -5.81 7.17
N PHE A 102 -5.53 -5.61 8.45
CA PHE A 102 -4.36 -6.21 9.11
C PHE A 102 -4.68 -7.47 9.94
N GLY A 103 -5.93 -7.68 10.37
CA GLY A 103 -6.36 -8.82 11.17
C GLY A 103 -6.65 -10.09 10.39
N SER A 104 -6.63 -10.03 9.05
CA SER A 104 -7.02 -11.13 8.16
C SER A 104 -5.84 -11.87 7.51
N ALA A 105 -4.61 -11.67 7.99
CA ALA A 105 -3.39 -12.12 7.34
C ALA A 105 -2.58 -13.14 8.16
#